data_AF-A0A1Q8YD76-F1
#
_entry.id   AF-A0A1Q8YD76-F1
#
_cell.length_a   1.000
_cell.length_b   1.000
_cell.length_c   1.000
_cell.angle_alpha   90.00
_cell.angle_beta   90.00
_cell.angle_gamma   90.00
#
_symmetry.space_group_name_H-M   'P 1'
#
loop_
_entity.id
_entity.type
_entity.pdbx_description
1 polymer ?
#
loop_
_entity_poly.entity_id
_entity_poly.type
_entity_poly.pdbx_seq_one_letter_code
_entity_poly.pdbx_strand_id
1 'polypeptide(L)'
;MSVILQRRHAALFEGIFRHRSVAPNASVWDGTGRQFGPAVERMQQLLRDLDVRVACDCKEPADHVALELVALAQALRQGRTQSIQALLSEMQGWTAGFAPALIRADGNGFYGQAAQLLTALLEKIALKPSPQLPGVMDSLYSESRIRYPMVRRAWLEKGPGADPDGRGKGDFVRVSWDKAIELVAGELVQVRKTYGQQAVFAGSYGWKSPGKLHNCQTLLRRMLNLTGSFTNSAGDCLTGAAQVILPYVSGSIEVYEQCTTWKNLAENCQLMVLWGCNPINNSQISWQIADHGAWPGIEMVKKAGTKVLSIDPLRTETCEALNGEWLAPRPHTDVAMMLGIAHTLYVEGLHNQKFLNRFTTGFDKFLPYLQGTSDGTPKTADWAANICGISADTLRDLARRFAKNRTMLALGYSTQRQQFGEQVHWMLITLASMLWQIGLPGGGYGLSYRYSSGGAPTHTTPILKAIDDASGQSQAQAV
;
A
#
# COMPACT_ATOMS: atom_id res chain seq x y z
N MET A 1 -10.36 11.01 -29.86
CA MET A 1 -9.74 10.23 -30.95
C MET A 1 -10.39 8.86 -30.96
N SER A 2 -10.98 8.46 -32.08
CA SER A 2 -11.59 7.14 -32.24
C SER A 2 -10.53 6.05 -32.09
N VAL A 3 -10.80 5.02 -31.28
CA VAL A 3 -9.85 3.92 -31.05
C VAL A 3 -10.15 2.80 -32.04
N ILE A 4 -9.20 2.46 -32.91
CA ILE A 4 -9.32 1.35 -33.85
C ILE A 4 -8.65 0.11 -33.26
N LEU A 5 -9.42 -0.95 -33.03
CA LEU A 5 -8.93 -2.25 -32.55
C LEU A 5 -8.46 -3.11 -33.72
N GLN A 6 -7.14 -3.29 -33.80
CA GLN A 6 -6.49 -4.23 -34.71
C GLN A 6 -6.32 -5.60 -34.03
N ARG A 7 -6.18 -6.67 -34.82
CA ARG A 7 -5.97 -8.06 -34.36
C ARG A 7 -4.93 -8.20 -33.24
N ARG A 8 -3.82 -7.44 -33.30
CA ARG A 8 -2.75 -7.46 -32.28
C ARG A 8 -3.22 -7.13 -30.85
N HIS A 9 -4.35 -6.45 -30.67
CA HIS A 9 -4.91 -6.11 -29.37
C HIS A 9 -5.83 -7.21 -28.80
N ALA A 10 -6.19 -8.23 -29.60
CA ALA A 10 -7.08 -9.33 -29.22
C ALA A 10 -6.34 -10.64 -28.87
N ALA A 11 -5.01 -10.62 -28.85
CA ALA A 11 -4.17 -11.82 -28.88
C ALA A 11 -4.16 -12.69 -27.59
N LEU A 12 -4.73 -12.22 -26.47
CA LEU A 12 -4.63 -12.90 -25.17
C LEU A 12 -5.20 -14.33 -25.18
N PHE A 13 -6.14 -14.61 -26.09
CA PHE A 13 -6.78 -15.92 -26.26
C PHE A 13 -6.65 -16.46 -27.70
N GLU A 14 -5.72 -15.89 -28.48
CA GLU A 14 -5.48 -16.30 -29.86
C GLU A 14 -4.87 -17.71 -29.90
N GLY A 15 -5.60 -18.66 -30.53
CA GLY A 15 -5.17 -20.04 -30.66
C GLY A 15 -5.88 -21.07 -29.78
N ILE A 16 -6.77 -20.65 -28.86
CA ILE A 16 -7.61 -21.58 -28.08
C ILE A 16 -8.41 -22.51 -29.00
N PHE A 17 -8.95 -21.97 -30.09
CA PHE A 17 -9.76 -22.70 -31.07
C PHE A 17 -9.06 -23.89 -31.76
N ARG A 18 -7.73 -23.98 -31.71
CA ARG A 18 -6.99 -25.03 -32.44
C ARG A 18 -6.88 -26.34 -31.67
N HIS A 19 -6.97 -26.32 -30.33
CA HIS A 19 -6.81 -27.51 -29.48
C HIS A 19 -7.75 -27.54 -28.25
N ARG A 20 -8.15 -26.37 -27.73
CA ARG A 20 -9.08 -26.06 -26.62
C ARG A 20 -10.53 -25.83 -27.05
N SER A 21 -11.49 -26.75 -26.87
CA SER A 21 -12.91 -26.56 -27.28
C SER A 21 -13.71 -25.53 -26.44
N VAL A 22 -13.09 -24.51 -25.86
CA VAL A 22 -13.73 -23.55 -24.94
C VAL A 22 -13.76 -22.16 -25.59
N ALA A 23 -14.94 -21.70 -26.00
CA ALA A 23 -15.09 -20.41 -26.69
C ALA A 23 -15.12 -19.23 -25.70
N PRO A 24 -14.28 -18.19 -25.87
CA PRO A 24 -14.20 -17.04 -24.97
C PRO A 24 -15.14 -15.89 -25.40
N ASN A 25 -16.39 -16.20 -25.77
CA ASN A 25 -17.40 -15.22 -26.22
C ASN A 25 -18.59 -15.21 -25.26
N ALA A 26 -19.04 -14.03 -24.81
CA ALA A 26 -20.14 -13.93 -23.85
C ALA A 26 -21.43 -14.62 -24.32
N SER A 27 -21.77 -14.52 -25.61
CA SER A 27 -22.95 -15.17 -26.21
C SER A 27 -22.97 -16.68 -26.04
N VAL A 28 -21.82 -17.36 -26.00
CA VAL A 28 -21.76 -18.80 -25.76
C VAL A 28 -22.19 -19.15 -24.33
N TRP A 29 -22.02 -18.22 -23.39
CA TRP A 29 -22.24 -18.43 -21.97
C TRP A 29 -23.46 -17.66 -21.44
N ASP A 30 -24.24 -17.01 -22.32
CA ASP A 30 -25.42 -16.21 -21.99
C ASP A 30 -26.68 -17.04 -21.67
N GLY A 31 -26.52 -18.37 -21.55
CA GLY A 31 -27.60 -19.33 -21.31
C GLY A 31 -28.11 -20.03 -22.57
N THR A 32 -27.77 -19.55 -23.78
CA THR A 32 -28.21 -20.18 -25.04
C THR A 32 -27.20 -21.18 -25.62
N GLY A 33 -25.92 -21.08 -25.26
CA GLY A 33 -24.85 -21.91 -25.83
C GLY A 33 -24.47 -21.54 -27.26
N ARG A 34 -25.03 -20.47 -27.84
CA ARG A 34 -24.89 -20.11 -29.25
C ARG A 34 -24.04 -18.86 -29.43
N GLN A 35 -23.15 -18.87 -30.42
CA GLN A 35 -22.46 -17.65 -30.85
C GLN A 35 -23.45 -16.67 -31.50
N PHE A 36 -23.10 -15.38 -31.47
CA PHE A 36 -23.89 -14.31 -32.09
C PHE A 36 -25.28 -14.10 -31.45
N GLY A 37 -25.40 -14.38 -30.15
CA GLY A 37 -26.58 -14.08 -29.33
C GLY A 37 -26.68 -12.60 -28.91
N PRO A 38 -27.66 -12.25 -28.06
CA PRO A 38 -27.92 -10.87 -27.60
C PRO A 38 -26.70 -10.13 -27.02
N ALA A 39 -25.70 -10.86 -26.50
CA ALA A 39 -24.45 -10.27 -26.01
C ALA A 39 -23.67 -9.53 -27.11
N VAL A 40 -23.67 -10.04 -28.35
CA VAL A 40 -23.00 -9.37 -29.48
C VAL A 40 -23.63 -8.01 -29.77
N GLU A 41 -24.96 -7.94 -29.78
CA GLU A 41 -25.68 -6.69 -30.06
C GLU A 41 -25.43 -5.65 -28.97
N ARG A 42 -25.48 -6.05 -27.69
CA ARG A 42 -25.14 -5.18 -26.56
C ARG A 42 -23.72 -4.65 -26.68
N MET A 43 -22.77 -5.53 -26.97
CA MET A 43 -21.36 -5.16 -27.05
C MET A 43 -21.08 -4.25 -28.26
N GLN A 44 -21.73 -4.46 -29.41
CA GLN A 44 -21.66 -3.55 -30.55
C GLN A 44 -22.20 -2.16 -30.23
N GLN A 45 -23.30 -2.08 -29.48
CA GLN A 45 -23.84 -0.80 -29.03
C GLN A 45 -22.85 -0.09 -28.10
N LEU A 46 -22.27 -0.82 -27.16
CA LEU A 46 -21.33 -0.27 -26.20
C LEU A 46 -20.03 0.22 -26.87
N LEU A 47 -19.51 -0.52 -27.85
CA LEU A 47 -18.35 -0.08 -28.65
C LEU A 47 -18.65 1.24 -29.39
N ARG A 48 -19.86 1.39 -29.96
CA ARG A 48 -20.28 2.66 -30.59
C ARG A 48 -20.33 3.79 -29.57
N ASP A 49 -20.91 3.57 -28.40
CA ASP A 49 -21.05 4.57 -27.35
C ASP A 49 -19.68 5.04 -26.81
N LEU A 50 -18.67 4.17 -26.82
CA LEU A 50 -17.30 4.46 -26.42
C LEU A 50 -16.41 5.05 -27.55
N ASP A 51 -16.94 5.23 -28.76
CA ASP A 51 -16.17 5.58 -29.97
C ASP A 51 -14.99 4.63 -30.21
N VAL A 52 -15.27 3.33 -30.09
CA VAL A 52 -14.33 2.23 -30.39
C VAL A 52 -14.79 1.52 -31.65
N ARG A 53 -13.89 1.40 -32.62
CA ARG A 53 -14.13 0.71 -33.89
C ARG A 53 -13.29 -0.55 -33.97
N VAL A 54 -13.90 -1.66 -34.34
CA VAL A 54 -13.19 -2.91 -34.63
C VAL A 54 -12.74 -2.86 -36.09
N ALA A 55 -11.46 -3.12 -36.35
CA ALA A 55 -10.94 -3.15 -37.71
C ALA A 55 -11.55 -4.32 -38.50
N CYS A 56 -11.69 -4.15 -39.82
CA CYS A 56 -12.31 -5.13 -40.69
C CYS A 56 -11.55 -6.46 -40.79
N ASP A 57 -10.28 -6.50 -40.36
CA ASP A 57 -9.43 -7.68 -40.32
C ASP A 57 -9.49 -8.45 -38.99
N CYS A 58 -10.21 -7.92 -37.99
CA CYS A 58 -10.53 -8.62 -36.74
C CYS A 58 -11.61 -9.67 -37.00
N LYS A 59 -11.35 -10.93 -36.65
CA LYS A 59 -12.27 -12.06 -36.94
C LYS A 59 -13.10 -12.46 -35.73
N GLU A 60 -12.76 -11.94 -34.58
CA GLU A 60 -13.40 -12.16 -33.30
C GLU A 60 -14.76 -11.44 -33.27
N PRO A 61 -15.83 -12.08 -32.77
CA PRO A 61 -17.12 -11.42 -32.60
C PRO A 61 -17.02 -10.32 -31.55
N ALA A 62 -17.92 -9.34 -31.58
CA ALA A 62 -17.84 -8.15 -30.73
C ALA A 62 -17.78 -8.47 -29.22
N ASP A 63 -18.44 -9.56 -28.81
CA ASP A 63 -18.53 -10.10 -27.44
C ASP A 63 -17.37 -11.03 -27.06
N HIS A 64 -16.32 -11.06 -27.86
CA HIS A 64 -15.10 -11.77 -27.50
C HIS A 64 -14.44 -11.08 -26.31
N VAL A 65 -13.98 -11.87 -25.33
CA VAL A 65 -13.40 -11.37 -24.07
C VAL A 65 -12.32 -10.31 -24.25
N ALA A 66 -11.51 -10.41 -25.31
CA ALA A 66 -10.46 -9.44 -25.57
C ALA A 66 -11.01 -8.08 -26.01
N LEU A 67 -12.11 -8.05 -26.76
CA LEU A 67 -12.79 -6.81 -27.14
C LEU A 67 -13.52 -6.20 -25.94
N GLU A 68 -14.15 -7.03 -25.10
CA GLU A 68 -14.75 -6.59 -23.83
C GLU A 68 -13.71 -5.96 -22.88
N LEU A 69 -12.53 -6.57 -22.72
CA LEU A 69 -11.44 -6.01 -21.93
C LEU A 69 -10.96 -4.65 -22.45
N VAL A 70 -10.87 -4.49 -23.78
CA VAL A 70 -10.45 -3.21 -24.35
C VAL A 70 -11.55 -2.14 -24.21
N ALA A 71 -12.81 -2.51 -24.40
CA ALA A 71 -13.93 -1.61 -24.14
C ALA A 71 -13.98 -1.19 -22.67
N LEU A 72 -13.73 -2.10 -21.73
CA LEU A 72 -13.63 -1.80 -20.31
C LEU A 72 -12.49 -0.81 -20.03
N ALA A 73 -11.31 -1.05 -20.61
CA ALA A 73 -10.18 -0.12 -20.49
C ALA A 73 -10.51 1.27 -21.06
N GLN A 74 -11.24 1.35 -22.18
CA GLN A 74 -11.66 2.61 -22.77
C GLN A 74 -12.73 3.31 -21.92
N ALA A 75 -13.71 2.59 -21.40
CA ALA A 75 -14.73 3.12 -20.51
C ALA A 75 -14.11 3.70 -19.23
N LEU A 76 -13.11 3.01 -18.67
CA LEU A 76 -12.31 3.48 -17.53
C LEU A 76 -11.56 4.78 -17.86
N ARG A 77 -10.90 4.87 -19.03
CA ARG A 77 -10.21 6.09 -19.48
C ARG A 77 -11.15 7.27 -19.67
N GLN A 78 -12.37 7.03 -20.14
CA GLN A 78 -13.39 8.05 -20.35
C GLN A 78 -14.21 8.38 -19.10
N GLY A 79 -14.04 7.66 -17.99
CA GLY A 79 -14.85 7.84 -16.78
C GLY A 79 -16.34 7.51 -16.97
N ARG A 80 -16.69 6.59 -17.88
CA ARG A 80 -18.09 6.23 -18.20
C ARG A 80 -18.65 5.22 -17.18
N THR A 81 -19.02 5.68 -15.98
CA THR A 81 -19.42 4.81 -14.85
C THR A 81 -20.50 3.79 -15.20
N GLN A 82 -21.55 4.18 -15.93
CA GLN A 82 -22.62 3.27 -16.34
C GLN A 82 -22.11 2.17 -17.29
N SER A 83 -21.29 2.52 -18.29
CA SER A 83 -20.69 1.56 -19.21
C SER A 83 -19.71 0.62 -18.51
N ILE A 84 -18.94 1.13 -17.53
CA ILE A 84 -18.05 0.31 -16.70
C ILE A 84 -18.87 -0.72 -15.90
N GLN A 85 -19.94 -0.29 -15.24
CA GLN A 85 -20.81 -1.19 -14.46
C GLN A 85 -21.48 -2.24 -15.34
N ALA A 86 -21.99 -1.84 -16.50
CA ALA A 86 -22.61 -2.75 -17.46
C ALA A 86 -21.61 -3.82 -17.96
N LEU A 87 -20.41 -3.39 -18.39
CA LEU A 87 -19.36 -4.31 -18.82
C LEU A 87 -18.91 -5.25 -17.72
N LEU A 88 -18.65 -4.73 -16.51
CA LEU A 88 -18.23 -5.57 -15.38
C LEU A 88 -19.32 -6.59 -15.03
N SER A 89 -20.59 -6.20 -14.99
CA SER A 89 -21.70 -7.11 -14.70
C SER A 89 -21.84 -8.20 -15.76
N GLU A 90 -21.73 -7.84 -17.04
CA GLU A 90 -21.80 -8.79 -18.15
C GLU A 90 -20.62 -9.77 -18.11
N MET A 91 -19.40 -9.25 -18.01
CA MET A 91 -18.18 -10.03 -17.91
C MET A 91 -18.18 -10.97 -16.71
N GLN A 92 -18.54 -10.49 -15.52
CA GLN A 92 -18.64 -11.32 -14.31
C GLN A 92 -19.69 -12.43 -14.47
N GLY A 93 -20.82 -12.13 -15.11
CA GLY A 93 -21.89 -13.11 -15.36
C GLY A 93 -21.42 -14.29 -16.21
N TRP A 94 -20.87 -14.01 -17.39
CA TRP A 94 -20.52 -15.07 -18.34
C TRP A 94 -19.18 -15.77 -17.99
N THR A 95 -18.22 -15.05 -17.39
CA THR A 95 -16.94 -15.64 -16.98
C THR A 95 -17.07 -16.64 -15.83
N ALA A 96 -18.14 -16.57 -15.04
CA ALA A 96 -18.44 -17.56 -14.00
C ALA A 96 -18.62 -18.99 -14.56
N GLY A 97 -19.10 -19.13 -15.80
CA GLY A 97 -19.17 -20.42 -16.49
C GLY A 97 -17.89 -20.74 -17.29
N PHE A 98 -17.37 -19.75 -18.00
CA PHE A 98 -16.20 -19.90 -18.86
C PHE A 98 -14.92 -20.25 -18.11
N ALA A 99 -14.58 -19.53 -17.03
CA ALA A 99 -13.30 -19.72 -16.35
C ALA A 99 -13.15 -21.13 -15.76
N PRO A 100 -14.13 -21.69 -15.03
CA PRO A 100 -14.06 -23.08 -14.58
C PRO A 100 -13.95 -24.09 -15.74
N ALA A 101 -14.63 -23.86 -16.86
CA ALA A 101 -14.52 -24.74 -18.03
C ALA A 101 -13.12 -24.71 -18.65
N LEU A 102 -12.51 -23.53 -18.76
CA LEU A 102 -11.17 -23.37 -19.28
C LEU A 102 -10.11 -23.93 -18.32
N ILE A 103 -10.28 -23.75 -17.01
CA ILE A 103 -9.42 -24.36 -15.98
C ILE A 103 -9.53 -25.89 -16.02
N ARG A 104 -10.71 -26.47 -16.24
CA ARG A 104 -10.82 -27.93 -16.44
C ARG A 104 -10.11 -28.40 -17.70
N ALA A 105 -10.16 -27.60 -18.77
CA ALA A 105 -9.54 -27.94 -20.05
C ALA A 105 -8.01 -27.70 -20.09
N ASP A 106 -7.46 -26.84 -19.22
CA ASP A 106 -6.03 -26.48 -19.22
C ASP A 106 -5.28 -26.64 -17.90
N GLY A 107 -5.97 -26.89 -16.79
CA GLY A 107 -5.36 -27.00 -15.48
C GLY A 107 -4.42 -25.83 -15.19
N ASN A 108 -3.13 -26.14 -15.05
CA ASN A 108 -2.07 -25.17 -14.77
C ASN A 108 -1.37 -24.60 -16.02
N GLY A 109 -1.87 -24.88 -17.22
CA GLY A 109 -1.36 -24.26 -18.45
C GLY A 109 -1.73 -22.78 -18.57
N PHE A 110 -1.18 -22.12 -19.58
CA PHE A 110 -1.26 -20.67 -19.76
C PHE A 110 -2.69 -20.13 -19.76
N TYR A 111 -3.63 -20.79 -20.44
CA TYR A 111 -5.01 -20.32 -20.56
C TYR A 111 -5.83 -20.59 -19.30
N GLY A 112 -5.55 -21.70 -18.59
CA GLY A 112 -6.12 -21.97 -17.27
C GLY A 112 -5.71 -20.90 -16.26
N GLN A 113 -4.43 -20.52 -16.26
CA GLN A 113 -3.91 -19.43 -15.43
C GLN A 113 -4.44 -18.05 -15.87
N ALA A 114 -4.56 -17.80 -17.17
CA ALA A 114 -5.16 -16.57 -17.70
C ALA A 114 -6.64 -16.42 -17.29
N ALA A 115 -7.40 -17.52 -17.25
CA ALA A 115 -8.78 -17.53 -16.79
C ALA A 115 -8.88 -17.19 -15.29
N GLN A 116 -8.01 -17.78 -14.46
CA GLN A 116 -7.93 -17.45 -13.03
C GLN A 116 -7.60 -15.97 -12.81
N LEU A 117 -6.65 -15.44 -13.58
CA LEU A 117 -6.28 -14.02 -13.54
C LEU A 117 -7.45 -13.13 -13.97
N LEU A 118 -8.17 -13.51 -15.03
CA LEU A 118 -9.33 -12.75 -15.52
C LEU A 118 -10.43 -12.65 -14.46
N THR A 119 -10.80 -13.76 -13.81
CA THR A 119 -11.82 -13.74 -12.75
C THR A 119 -11.39 -12.82 -11.61
N ALA A 120 -10.15 -12.96 -11.13
CA ALA A 120 -9.61 -12.11 -10.08
C ALA A 120 -9.54 -10.62 -10.50
N LEU A 121 -9.24 -10.35 -11.77
CA LEU A 121 -9.20 -9.00 -12.32
C LEU A 121 -10.60 -8.37 -12.32
N LEU A 122 -11.62 -9.07 -12.79
CA LEU A 122 -12.99 -8.57 -12.87
C LEU A 122 -13.61 -8.33 -11.50
N GLU A 123 -13.27 -9.15 -10.50
CA GLU A 123 -13.65 -8.91 -9.10
C GLU A 123 -12.98 -7.65 -8.54
N LYS A 124 -11.72 -7.39 -8.90
CA LYS A 124 -10.92 -6.28 -8.34
C LYS A 124 -11.08 -4.96 -9.08
N ILE A 125 -11.33 -4.93 -10.39
CA ILE A 125 -11.56 -3.68 -11.15
C ILE A 125 -12.83 -2.97 -10.69
N ALA A 126 -13.80 -3.69 -10.12
CA ALA A 126 -14.99 -3.11 -9.50
C ALA A 126 -14.66 -2.20 -8.29
N LEU A 127 -13.42 -2.23 -7.78
CA LEU A 127 -12.96 -1.37 -6.71
C LEU A 127 -12.59 0.02 -7.27
N LYS A 128 -13.28 1.04 -6.76
CA LYS A 128 -13.17 2.47 -7.12
C LYS A 128 -11.77 2.84 -7.67
N PRO A 129 -11.61 3.18 -8.96
CA PRO A 129 -10.31 3.57 -9.49
C PRO A 129 -9.75 4.76 -8.70
N SER A 130 -8.45 4.76 -8.43
CA SER A 130 -7.82 5.84 -7.66
C SER A 130 -8.09 7.20 -8.34
N PRO A 131 -8.49 8.24 -7.58
CA PRO A 131 -8.74 9.58 -8.15
C PRO A 131 -7.48 10.21 -8.77
N GLN A 132 -6.31 9.59 -8.58
CA GLN A 132 -5.03 10.06 -9.09
C GLN A 132 -4.78 9.68 -10.55
N LEU A 133 -5.57 8.76 -11.14
CA LEU A 133 -5.35 8.26 -12.51
C LEU A 133 -5.27 9.37 -13.58
N PRO A 134 -6.13 10.40 -13.58
CA PRO A 134 -5.99 11.52 -14.53
C PRO A 134 -4.64 12.21 -14.44
N GLY A 135 -4.15 12.47 -13.21
CA GLY A 135 -2.83 13.06 -12.99
C GLY A 135 -1.67 12.16 -13.43
N VAL A 136 -1.81 10.84 -13.26
CA VAL A 136 -0.82 9.86 -13.77
C VAL A 136 -0.74 9.92 -15.29
N MET A 137 -1.87 10.00 -15.99
CA MET A 137 -1.90 10.11 -17.45
C MET A 137 -1.29 11.45 -17.93
N ASP A 138 -1.62 12.55 -17.26
CA ASP A 138 -1.09 13.88 -17.60
C ASP A 138 0.44 13.95 -17.40
N SER A 139 0.97 13.29 -16.37
CA SER A 139 2.41 13.26 -16.09
C SER A 139 3.27 12.76 -17.26
N LEU A 140 2.71 11.94 -18.16
CA LEU A 140 3.41 11.42 -19.33
C LEU A 140 3.71 12.51 -20.38
N TYR A 141 2.79 13.48 -20.52
CA TYR A 141 2.78 14.48 -21.58
C TYR A 141 2.92 15.92 -21.07
N SER A 142 2.93 16.12 -19.75
CA SER A 142 3.09 17.42 -19.12
C SER A 142 4.33 18.17 -19.63
N GLU A 143 4.27 19.51 -19.62
CA GLU A 143 5.38 20.36 -20.06
C GLU A 143 6.66 20.15 -19.24
N SER A 144 6.50 19.70 -17.98
CA SER A 144 7.56 19.37 -17.04
C SER A 144 8.32 18.09 -17.38
N ARG A 145 7.95 17.37 -18.46
CA ARG A 145 8.64 16.15 -18.89
C ARG A 145 10.08 16.47 -19.31
N ILE A 146 11.05 15.80 -18.68
CA ILE A 146 12.46 15.85 -19.10
C ILE A 146 12.59 15.19 -20.48
N ARG A 147 12.94 15.99 -21.51
CA ARG A 147 12.98 15.58 -22.92
C ARG A 147 14.35 15.03 -23.37
N TYR A 148 15.43 15.59 -22.84
CA TYR A 148 16.80 15.31 -23.29
C TYR A 148 17.78 15.25 -22.11
N PRO A 149 18.96 14.62 -22.27
CA PRO A 149 20.07 14.80 -21.34
C PRO A 149 20.50 16.26 -21.26
N MET A 150 20.68 16.76 -20.04
CA MET A 150 21.05 18.13 -19.75
C MET A 150 22.20 18.16 -18.76
N VAL A 151 23.13 19.09 -18.93
CA VAL A 151 24.23 19.34 -17.99
C VAL A 151 24.21 20.81 -17.60
N ARG A 152 24.37 21.11 -16.31
CA ARG A 152 24.45 22.50 -15.85
C ARG A 152 25.68 23.17 -16.46
N ARG A 153 25.53 24.35 -17.07
CA ARG A 153 26.57 25.04 -17.84
C ARG A 153 27.91 25.13 -17.11
N ALA A 154 27.90 25.67 -15.90
CA ALA A 154 29.13 25.85 -15.13
C ALA A 154 29.86 24.53 -14.84
N TRP A 155 29.13 23.42 -14.66
CA TRP A 155 29.75 22.09 -14.51
C TRP A 155 30.35 21.62 -15.84
N LEU A 156 29.65 21.83 -16.96
CA LEU A 156 30.12 21.43 -18.28
C LEU A 156 31.40 22.17 -18.69
N GLU A 157 31.51 23.46 -18.34
CA GLU A 157 32.64 24.32 -18.73
C GLU A 157 33.83 24.22 -17.77
N LYS A 158 33.59 24.02 -16.47
CA LYS A 158 34.63 24.12 -15.42
C LYS A 158 34.80 22.86 -14.58
N GLY A 159 33.99 21.83 -14.82
CA GLY A 159 34.09 20.53 -14.16
C GLY A 159 33.45 20.45 -12.76
N PRO A 160 33.81 19.42 -11.98
CA PRO A 160 33.25 19.15 -10.66
C PRO A 160 33.48 20.29 -9.67
N GLY A 161 32.46 20.58 -8.85
CA GLY A 161 32.54 21.64 -7.83
C GLY A 161 32.38 23.07 -8.35
N ALA A 162 32.33 23.30 -9.67
CA ALA A 162 32.18 24.63 -10.23
C ALA A 162 30.86 25.30 -9.80
N ASP A 163 30.91 26.52 -9.29
CA ASP A 163 29.74 27.36 -8.95
C ASP A 163 28.67 26.61 -8.14
N PRO A 164 28.95 26.27 -6.86
CA PRO A 164 27.97 25.58 -6.01
C PRO A 164 26.73 26.43 -5.74
N ASP A 165 26.89 27.75 -5.59
CA ASP A 165 25.80 28.70 -5.30
C ASP A 165 24.84 28.91 -6.48
N GLY A 166 25.26 28.54 -7.69
CA GLY A 166 24.41 28.54 -8.89
C GLY A 166 23.48 27.33 -9.03
N ARG A 167 23.61 26.28 -8.18
CA ARG A 167 22.73 25.10 -8.25
C ARG A 167 21.28 25.50 -7.91
N GLY A 168 20.34 25.09 -8.76
CA GLY A 168 18.91 25.44 -8.64
C GLY A 168 18.47 26.64 -9.48
N LYS A 169 19.39 27.36 -10.14
CA LYS A 169 19.06 28.54 -10.97
C LYS A 169 18.62 28.24 -12.41
N GLY A 170 18.60 26.97 -12.84
CA GLY A 170 18.04 26.55 -14.13
C GLY A 170 18.92 26.69 -15.38
N ASP A 171 20.21 27.03 -15.26
CA ASP A 171 21.12 27.16 -16.42
C ASP A 171 21.67 25.81 -16.90
N PHE A 172 20.91 25.16 -17.79
CA PHE A 172 21.23 23.85 -18.35
C PHE A 172 21.50 23.91 -19.86
N VAL A 173 22.47 23.10 -20.30
CA VAL A 173 22.84 22.91 -21.69
C VAL A 173 22.46 21.49 -22.12
N ARG A 174 21.76 21.37 -23.26
CA ARG A 174 21.43 20.07 -23.87
C ARG A 174 22.71 19.42 -24.39
N VAL A 175 22.86 18.12 -24.13
CA VAL A 175 23.98 17.30 -24.64
C VAL A 175 23.48 16.01 -25.30
N SER A 176 24.35 15.31 -26.02
CA SER A 176 24.06 13.96 -26.52
C SER A 176 24.06 12.93 -25.37
N TRP A 177 23.44 11.78 -25.60
CA TRP A 177 23.51 10.66 -24.67
C TRP A 177 24.94 10.18 -24.43
N ASP A 178 25.74 10.05 -25.50
CA ASP A 178 27.14 9.64 -25.38
C ASP A 178 27.93 10.57 -24.47
N LYS A 179 27.73 11.89 -24.61
CA LYS A 179 28.41 12.85 -23.75
C LYS A 179 27.95 12.76 -22.31
N ALA A 180 26.65 12.63 -22.06
CA ALA A 180 26.14 12.48 -20.70
C ALA A 180 26.67 11.21 -20.01
N ILE A 181 26.73 10.09 -20.73
CA ILE A 181 27.25 8.81 -20.23
C ILE A 181 28.75 8.92 -19.93
N GLU A 182 29.53 9.50 -20.85
CA GLU A 182 30.97 9.74 -20.68
C GLU A 182 31.25 10.53 -19.39
N LEU A 183 30.51 11.64 -19.19
CA LEU A 183 30.68 12.51 -18.02
C LEU A 183 30.35 11.77 -16.71
N VAL A 184 29.24 11.03 -16.65
CA VAL A 184 28.85 10.27 -15.45
C VAL A 184 29.85 9.14 -15.15
N ALA A 185 30.24 8.37 -16.18
CA ALA A 185 31.20 7.29 -16.01
C ALA A 185 32.58 7.80 -15.58
N GLY A 186 33.05 8.90 -16.20
CA GLY A 186 34.31 9.56 -15.84
C GLY A 186 34.34 10.01 -14.38
N GLU A 187 33.26 10.64 -13.90
CA GLU A 187 33.15 11.04 -12.49
C GLU A 187 33.15 9.85 -11.53
N LEU A 188 32.42 8.78 -11.84
CA LEU A 188 32.42 7.58 -11.01
C LEU A 188 33.83 6.97 -10.90
N VAL A 189 34.57 6.89 -12.01
CA VAL A 189 35.96 6.41 -12.02
C VAL A 189 36.86 7.34 -11.20
N GLN A 190 36.76 8.65 -11.43
CA GLN A 190 37.65 9.62 -10.80
C GLN A 190 37.41 9.75 -9.28
N VAL A 191 36.15 9.78 -8.85
CA VAL A 191 35.78 9.83 -7.43
C VAL A 191 36.28 8.58 -6.71
N ARG A 192 36.10 7.40 -7.31
CA ARG A 192 36.59 6.14 -6.72
C ARG A 192 38.11 6.09 -6.64
N LYS A 193 38.80 6.53 -7.70
CA LYS A 193 40.26 6.60 -7.72
C LYS A 193 40.82 7.53 -6.65
N THR A 194 40.16 8.65 -6.40
CA THR A 194 40.67 9.71 -5.52
C THR A 194 40.27 9.49 -4.06
N TYR A 195 39.03 9.07 -3.79
CA TYR A 195 38.43 9.06 -2.46
C TYR A 195 37.96 7.68 -1.99
N GLY A 196 38.09 6.64 -2.83
CA GLY A 196 37.63 5.29 -2.53
C GLY A 196 36.16 5.04 -2.88
N GLN A 197 35.75 3.78 -2.73
CA GLN A 197 34.42 3.30 -3.12
C GLN A 197 33.28 3.95 -2.30
N GLN A 198 33.56 4.24 -1.03
CA GLN A 198 32.63 4.85 -0.07
C GLN A 198 32.25 6.31 -0.41
N ALA A 199 33.01 6.97 -1.28
CA ALA A 199 32.74 8.36 -1.66
C ALA A 199 31.55 8.51 -2.62
N VAL A 200 31.07 7.40 -3.20
CA VAL A 200 29.86 7.38 -4.02
C VAL A 200 28.66 7.07 -3.12
N PHE A 201 27.75 8.02 -2.95
CA PHE A 201 26.49 7.78 -2.22
C PHE A 201 25.38 7.36 -3.18
N ALA A 202 24.76 6.20 -2.94
CA ALA A 202 23.66 5.68 -3.75
C ALA A 202 22.51 5.11 -2.93
N GLY A 203 22.23 5.71 -1.76
CA GLY A 203 21.04 5.40 -0.97
C GLY A 203 19.74 5.55 -1.77
N SER A 204 19.65 6.63 -2.57
CA SER A 204 18.59 6.85 -3.58
C SER A 204 17.17 6.62 -3.05
N TYR A 205 16.89 7.10 -1.83
CA TYR A 205 15.61 6.89 -1.16
C TYR A 205 14.46 7.60 -1.90
N GLY A 206 13.34 6.90 -2.08
CA GLY A 206 12.14 7.49 -2.66
C GLY A 206 11.13 6.47 -3.16
N TRP A 207 9.88 6.91 -3.31
CA TRP A 207 8.87 6.17 -4.05
C TRP A 207 9.22 6.17 -5.54
N LYS A 208 9.14 4.98 -6.14
CA LYS A 208 9.35 4.74 -7.57
C LYS A 208 8.12 4.05 -8.16
N SER A 209 8.12 3.77 -9.45
CA SER A 209 7.09 2.92 -10.06
C SER A 209 7.22 1.45 -9.62
N PRO A 210 6.09 0.73 -9.46
CA PRO A 210 6.12 -0.71 -9.25
C PRO A 210 6.62 -1.41 -10.52
N GLY A 211 7.35 -2.51 -10.34
CA GLY A 211 7.96 -3.25 -11.45
C GLY A 211 9.08 -4.16 -10.95
N LYS A 212 9.03 -5.44 -11.33
CA LYS A 212 10.00 -6.45 -10.89
C LYS A 212 11.33 -6.38 -11.66
N LEU A 213 11.29 -5.97 -12.92
CA LEU A 213 12.48 -5.79 -13.77
C LEU A 213 12.99 -4.33 -13.74
N HIS A 214 12.11 -3.38 -14.04
CA HIS A 214 12.46 -1.95 -14.13
C HIS A 214 12.44 -1.25 -12.76
N ASN A 215 13.11 -1.84 -11.77
CA ASN A 215 13.33 -1.22 -10.47
C ASN A 215 14.59 -0.33 -10.54
N CYS A 216 14.40 0.98 -10.71
CA CYS A 216 15.50 1.93 -10.93
C CYS A 216 16.55 1.96 -9.79
N GLN A 217 16.13 1.87 -8.53
CA GLN A 217 17.05 1.86 -7.38
C GLN A 217 17.88 0.58 -7.37
N THR A 218 17.27 -0.57 -7.60
CA THR A 218 17.99 -1.85 -7.69
C THR A 218 18.94 -1.87 -8.88
N LEU A 219 18.51 -1.38 -10.05
CA LEU A 219 19.36 -1.32 -11.25
C LEU A 219 20.57 -0.39 -11.07
N LEU A 220 20.39 0.75 -10.38
CA LEU A 220 21.48 1.65 -10.00
C LEU A 220 22.48 0.93 -9.09
N ARG A 221 22.00 0.31 -8.01
CA ARG A 221 22.85 -0.42 -7.05
C ARG A 221 23.57 -1.60 -7.72
N ARG A 222 22.89 -2.33 -8.59
CA ARG A 222 23.46 -3.41 -9.40
C ARG A 222 24.63 -2.91 -10.25
N MET A 223 24.45 -1.80 -10.97
CA MET A 223 25.50 -1.19 -11.79
C MET A 223 26.72 -0.76 -10.95
N LEU A 224 26.48 -0.16 -9.79
CA LEU A 224 27.56 0.26 -8.89
C LEU A 224 28.30 -0.93 -8.26
N ASN A 225 27.59 -2.01 -7.92
CA ASN A 225 28.16 -3.27 -7.41
C ASN A 225 28.99 -4.02 -8.47
N LEU A 226 28.62 -3.93 -9.76
CA LEU A 226 29.42 -4.51 -10.86
C LEU A 226 30.79 -3.82 -11.01
N THR A 227 30.92 -2.59 -10.54
CA THR A 227 32.10 -1.74 -10.76
C THR A 227 32.83 -1.39 -9.46
N GLY A 228 32.40 -1.94 -8.32
CA GLY A 228 32.97 -1.67 -7.00
C GLY A 228 31.91 -1.69 -5.90
N SER A 229 31.88 -0.66 -5.07
CA SER A 229 30.89 -0.49 -4.00
C SER A 229 30.44 0.98 -3.92
N PHE A 230 29.59 1.29 -2.94
CA PHE A 230 29.02 2.61 -2.68
C PHE A 230 28.52 2.69 -1.23
N THR A 231 28.35 3.92 -0.72
CA THR A 231 27.68 4.17 0.56
C THR A 231 26.16 4.14 0.37
N ASN A 232 25.47 3.30 1.14
CA ASN A 232 24.02 3.14 1.12
C ASN A 232 23.36 3.87 2.31
N SER A 233 22.03 3.89 2.34
CA SER A 233 21.22 4.38 3.48
C SER A 233 20.45 3.24 4.12
N ALA A 234 20.22 3.31 5.43
CA ALA A 234 19.39 2.38 6.19
C ALA A 234 18.08 3.05 6.64
N GLY A 235 17.05 2.24 6.81
CA GLY A 235 15.71 2.70 7.20
C GLY A 235 14.98 3.45 6.08
N ASP A 236 13.93 4.17 6.48
CA ASP A 236 13.06 4.93 5.60
C ASP A 236 12.43 6.13 6.34
N CYS A 237 11.87 7.07 5.57
CA CYS A 237 11.24 8.26 6.15
C CYS A 237 9.83 7.99 6.71
N LEU A 238 9.27 6.77 6.52
CA LEU A 238 7.93 6.41 6.95
C LEU A 238 7.91 5.91 8.39
N THR A 239 8.85 5.07 8.78
CA THR A 239 8.86 4.33 10.06
C THR A 239 10.23 4.36 10.77
N GLY A 240 11.07 5.35 10.47
CA GLY A 240 12.44 5.48 10.97
C GLY A 240 12.63 5.19 12.47
N ALA A 241 11.73 5.65 13.34
CA ALA A 241 11.81 5.37 14.78
C ALA A 241 11.17 4.02 15.15
N ALA A 242 9.97 3.73 14.62
CA ALA A 242 9.22 2.50 14.93
C ALA A 242 10.00 1.23 14.54
N GLN A 243 10.59 1.19 13.35
CA GLN A 243 11.32 0.01 12.87
C GLN A 243 12.58 -0.31 13.69
N VAL A 244 13.08 0.67 14.46
CA VAL A 244 14.24 0.50 15.35
C VAL A 244 13.79 0.03 16.73
N ILE A 245 12.75 0.63 17.32
CA ILE A 245 12.32 0.28 18.69
C ILE A 245 11.57 -1.05 18.76
N LEU A 246 10.75 -1.38 17.76
CA LEU A 246 9.85 -2.53 17.79
C LEU A 246 10.57 -3.89 17.92
N PRO A 247 11.73 -4.14 17.27
CA PRO A 247 12.52 -5.35 17.51
C PRO A 247 12.92 -5.57 18.97
N TYR A 248 13.09 -4.50 19.76
CA TYR A 248 13.40 -4.60 21.19
C TYR A 248 12.16 -4.83 22.07
N VAL A 249 10.96 -4.53 21.56
CA VAL A 249 9.69 -4.58 22.31
C VAL A 249 8.89 -5.84 21.97
N SER A 250 8.61 -6.09 20.69
CA SER A 250 7.81 -7.24 20.23
C SER A 250 8.64 -8.33 19.53
N GLY A 251 9.92 -8.08 19.28
CA GLY A 251 10.82 -9.03 18.60
C GLY A 251 10.72 -9.01 17.07
N SER A 252 9.94 -8.09 16.50
CA SER A 252 9.82 -7.90 15.05
C SER A 252 9.68 -6.43 14.68
N ILE A 253 9.72 -6.12 13.38
CA ILE A 253 9.56 -4.75 12.88
C ILE A 253 8.09 -4.30 12.88
N GLU A 254 7.12 -5.22 12.74
CA GLU A 254 5.65 -5.06 12.79
C GLU A 254 5.02 -4.14 11.73
N VAL A 255 5.58 -2.96 11.49
CA VAL A 255 5.05 -1.89 10.61
C VAL A 255 4.95 -2.29 9.13
N TYR A 256 5.55 -3.41 8.73
CA TYR A 256 5.41 -3.95 7.37
C TYR A 256 4.83 -5.35 7.33
N GLU A 257 4.25 -5.79 8.45
CA GLU A 257 3.67 -7.11 8.60
C GLU A 257 2.14 -7.08 8.43
N GLN A 258 1.60 -8.27 8.16
CA GLN A 258 0.17 -8.43 8.00
C GLN A 258 -0.54 -8.21 9.35
N CYS A 259 -1.58 -7.39 9.34
CA CYS A 259 -2.44 -7.19 10.50
C CYS A 259 -3.60 -8.20 10.49
N THR A 260 -4.26 -8.36 11.64
CA THR A 260 -5.53 -9.09 11.73
C THR A 260 -6.51 -8.56 10.68
N THR A 261 -7.16 -9.47 9.95
CA THR A 261 -7.93 -9.11 8.76
C THR A 261 -9.18 -8.28 9.07
N TRP A 262 -9.60 -7.44 8.14
CA TRP A 262 -10.85 -6.66 8.25
C TRP A 262 -12.08 -7.54 8.52
N LYS A 263 -12.12 -8.74 7.92
CA LYS A 263 -13.18 -9.72 8.20
C LYS A 263 -13.18 -10.15 9.67
N ASN A 264 -12.01 -10.49 10.22
CA ASN A 264 -11.90 -10.87 11.62
C ASN A 264 -12.31 -9.72 12.56
N LEU A 265 -11.94 -8.48 12.21
CA LEU A 265 -12.38 -7.29 12.94
C LEU A 265 -13.91 -7.13 12.89
N ALA A 266 -14.52 -7.23 11.71
CA ALA A 266 -15.97 -7.11 11.55
C ALA A 266 -16.74 -8.18 12.35
N GLU A 267 -16.18 -9.39 12.49
CA GLU A 267 -16.82 -10.49 13.22
C GLU A 267 -16.63 -10.41 14.74
N ASN A 268 -15.51 -9.86 15.22
CA ASN A 268 -15.09 -10.03 16.62
C ASN A 268 -14.75 -8.72 17.36
N CYS A 269 -14.49 -7.62 16.64
CA CYS A 269 -14.11 -6.35 17.25
C CYS A 269 -15.36 -5.56 17.66
N GLN A 270 -15.40 -5.15 18.93
CA GLN A 270 -16.47 -4.34 19.50
C GLN A 270 -16.12 -2.84 19.48
N LEU A 271 -14.84 -2.51 19.63
CA LEU A 271 -14.32 -1.14 19.60
C LEU A 271 -13.03 -1.05 18.78
N MET A 272 -13.09 -0.38 17.63
CA MET A 272 -11.93 -0.06 16.81
C MET A 272 -11.42 1.34 17.16
N VAL A 273 -10.18 1.45 17.62
CA VAL A 273 -9.54 2.74 17.92
C VAL A 273 -8.56 3.06 16.79
N LEU A 274 -8.88 4.07 15.99
CA LEU A 274 -8.03 4.62 14.95
C LEU A 274 -7.21 5.77 15.53
N TRP A 275 -5.94 5.52 15.84
CA TRP A 275 -5.06 6.49 16.47
C TRP A 275 -4.07 7.05 15.44
N GLY A 276 -4.25 8.31 15.02
CA GLY A 276 -3.47 8.92 13.94
C GLY A 276 -3.57 8.16 12.61
N CYS A 277 -4.69 7.48 12.37
CA CYS A 277 -4.84 6.46 11.34
C CYS A 277 -6.02 6.79 10.40
N ASN A 278 -5.71 6.98 9.10
CA ASN A 278 -6.69 7.33 8.07
C ASN A 278 -6.61 6.38 6.85
N PRO A 279 -7.08 5.13 6.96
CA PRO A 279 -6.96 4.13 5.90
C PRO A 279 -7.77 4.44 4.63
N ILE A 280 -8.87 5.20 4.68
CA ILE A 280 -9.60 5.61 3.45
C ILE A 280 -8.69 6.42 2.53
N ASN A 281 -8.01 7.42 3.06
CA ASN A 281 -7.09 8.25 2.29
C ASN A 281 -5.80 7.49 1.95
N ASN A 282 -5.20 6.84 2.96
CA ASN A 282 -3.83 6.36 2.85
C ASN A 282 -3.70 5.04 2.06
N SER A 283 -4.77 4.25 1.99
CA SER A 283 -4.81 2.99 1.21
C SER A 283 -5.14 3.18 -0.27
N GLN A 284 -5.22 4.43 -0.76
CA GLN A 284 -5.23 4.73 -2.20
C GLN A 284 -3.92 4.34 -2.91
N ILE A 285 -2.84 4.14 -2.14
CA ILE A 285 -1.50 3.85 -2.66
C ILE A 285 -0.97 2.58 -1.98
N SER A 286 -0.18 1.81 -2.73
CA SER A 286 0.54 0.63 -2.26
C SER A 286 1.94 0.61 -2.85
N TRP A 287 2.87 -0.05 -2.15
CA TRP A 287 4.24 -0.27 -2.68
C TRP A 287 4.25 -1.09 -3.97
N GLN A 288 3.26 -1.98 -4.13
CA GLN A 288 2.96 -2.68 -5.37
C GLN A 288 1.70 -2.09 -6.01
N ILE A 289 1.14 -2.75 -7.02
CA ILE A 289 -0.16 -2.34 -7.56
C ILE A 289 -1.21 -2.49 -6.47
N ALA A 290 -1.87 -1.38 -6.11
CA ALA A 290 -2.86 -1.36 -5.05
C ALA A 290 -4.08 -2.20 -5.44
N ASP A 291 -4.50 -3.10 -4.56
CA ASP A 291 -5.73 -3.87 -4.70
C ASP A 291 -6.91 -3.22 -3.99
N HIS A 292 -6.67 -2.10 -3.28
CA HIS A 292 -7.65 -1.34 -2.52
C HIS A 292 -8.49 -2.16 -1.52
N GLY A 293 -7.97 -3.29 -1.02
CA GLY A 293 -8.69 -4.20 -0.12
C GLY A 293 -9.11 -3.58 1.22
N ALA A 294 -8.51 -2.46 1.63
CA ALA A 294 -8.92 -1.73 2.83
C ALA A 294 -10.32 -1.12 2.72
N TRP A 295 -10.76 -0.62 1.56
CA TRP A 295 -12.08 0.01 1.42
C TRP A 295 -13.25 -0.96 1.64
N PRO A 296 -13.32 -2.14 0.99
CA PRO A 296 -14.36 -3.11 1.32
C PRO A 296 -14.23 -3.61 2.77
N GLY A 297 -13.02 -3.68 3.32
CA GLY A 297 -12.80 -4.01 4.73
C GLY A 297 -13.41 -3.00 5.70
N ILE A 298 -13.26 -1.70 5.43
CA ILE A 298 -13.88 -0.61 6.18
C ILE A 298 -15.41 -0.69 6.08
N GLU A 299 -15.95 -1.00 4.89
CA GLU A 299 -17.39 -1.23 4.73
C GLU A 299 -17.89 -2.44 5.53
N MET A 300 -17.11 -3.52 5.65
CA MET A 300 -17.46 -4.67 6.50
C MET A 300 -17.57 -4.26 7.96
N VAL A 301 -16.58 -3.51 8.48
CA VAL A 301 -16.59 -3.00 9.87
C VAL A 301 -17.78 -2.07 10.10
N LYS A 302 -18.11 -1.21 9.11
CA LYS A 302 -19.30 -0.35 9.17
C LYS A 302 -20.60 -1.17 9.26
N LYS A 303 -20.76 -2.18 8.39
CA LYS A 303 -21.95 -3.03 8.33
C LYS A 303 -22.12 -3.88 9.59
N ALA A 304 -21.01 -4.30 10.21
CA ALA A 304 -21.02 -5.04 11.47
C ALA A 304 -21.44 -4.18 12.67
N GLY A 305 -21.46 -2.85 12.53
CA GLY A 305 -21.82 -1.95 13.64
C GLY A 305 -20.74 -1.85 14.72
N THR A 306 -19.49 -2.19 14.41
CA THR A 306 -18.35 -2.00 15.32
C THR A 306 -18.25 -0.52 15.69
N LYS A 307 -18.10 -0.22 16.99
CA LYS A 307 -17.91 1.16 17.44
C LYS A 307 -16.54 1.64 17.02
N VAL A 308 -16.46 2.88 16.52
CA VAL A 308 -15.20 3.47 16.06
C VAL A 308 -14.90 4.72 16.86
N LEU A 309 -13.66 4.78 17.36
CA LEU A 309 -13.09 5.96 18.00
C LEU A 309 -11.88 6.42 17.18
N SER A 310 -11.88 7.66 16.72
CA SER A 310 -10.75 8.29 16.03
C SER A 310 -10.05 9.25 17.00
N ILE A 311 -8.79 8.96 17.32
CA ILE A 311 -7.91 9.83 18.09
C ILE A 311 -6.95 10.49 17.10
N ASP A 312 -7.25 11.72 16.70
CA ASP A 312 -6.52 12.43 15.66
C ASP A 312 -6.78 13.94 15.80
N PRO A 313 -5.78 14.84 15.66
CA PRO A 313 -6.02 16.28 15.62
C PRO A 313 -6.97 16.74 14.51
N LEU A 314 -7.14 15.93 13.46
CA LEU A 314 -8.05 16.18 12.34
C LEU A 314 -9.22 15.18 12.37
N ARG A 315 -10.41 15.66 12.04
CA ARG A 315 -11.55 14.78 11.75
C ARG A 315 -11.37 14.19 10.35
N THR A 316 -10.91 12.94 10.28
CA THR A 316 -10.51 12.29 9.02
C THR A 316 -11.69 11.73 8.22
N GLU A 317 -11.48 11.49 6.93
CA GLU A 317 -12.45 10.85 6.04
C GLU A 317 -12.84 9.44 6.55
N THR A 318 -11.89 8.72 7.16
CA THR A 318 -12.18 7.42 7.77
C THR A 318 -13.13 7.57 8.98
N CYS A 319 -12.90 8.57 9.83
CA CYS A 319 -13.78 8.86 10.96
C CYS A 319 -15.21 9.17 10.49
N GLU A 320 -15.34 10.00 9.45
CA GLU A 320 -16.64 10.35 8.87
C GLU A 320 -17.33 9.14 8.25
N ALA A 321 -16.61 8.37 7.43
CA ALA A 321 -17.19 7.21 6.75
C ALA A 321 -17.69 6.13 7.71
N LEU A 322 -17.04 5.97 8.86
CA LEU A 322 -17.39 5.00 9.90
C LEU A 322 -18.37 5.55 10.95
N ASN A 323 -18.81 6.81 10.84
CA ASN A 323 -19.58 7.50 11.88
C ASN A 323 -18.89 7.42 13.27
N GLY A 324 -17.57 7.55 13.29
CA GLY A 324 -16.76 7.40 14.50
C GLY A 324 -16.88 8.59 15.45
N GLU A 325 -16.71 8.31 16.74
CA GLU A 325 -16.43 9.33 17.76
C GLU A 325 -15.05 9.92 17.51
N TRP A 326 -14.91 11.25 17.60
CA TRP A 326 -13.66 11.94 17.32
C TRP A 326 -13.13 12.65 18.57
N LEU A 327 -11.88 12.36 18.92
CA LEU A 327 -11.13 13.05 19.97
C LEU A 327 -9.87 13.68 19.36
N ALA A 328 -9.69 14.98 19.63
CA ALA A 328 -8.60 15.78 19.07
C ALA A 328 -7.59 16.18 20.17
N PRO A 329 -6.63 15.31 20.53
CA PRO A 329 -5.56 15.70 21.45
C PRO A 329 -4.65 16.74 20.78
N ARG A 330 -3.93 17.52 21.60
CA ARG A 330 -2.85 18.38 21.12
C ARG A 330 -1.79 17.53 20.40
N PRO A 331 -1.28 17.94 19.23
CA PRO A 331 -0.21 17.21 18.56
C PRO A 331 0.98 16.92 19.48
N HIS A 332 1.60 15.75 19.32
CA HIS A 332 2.77 15.29 20.09
C HIS A 332 2.50 14.97 21.57
N THR A 333 1.24 14.75 21.97
CA THR A 333 0.86 14.45 23.37
C THR A 333 0.26 13.05 23.58
N ASP A 334 0.33 12.19 22.56
CA ASP A 334 -0.24 10.84 22.56
C ASP A 334 0.28 9.97 23.71
N VAL A 335 1.58 10.04 24.02
CA VAL A 335 2.19 9.27 25.13
C VAL A 335 1.59 9.67 26.47
N ALA A 336 1.37 10.96 26.72
CA ALA A 336 0.76 11.42 27.95
C ALA A 336 -0.69 10.93 28.07
N MET A 337 -1.44 10.97 26.97
CA MET A 337 -2.80 10.42 26.89
C MET A 337 -2.81 8.91 27.19
N MET A 338 -1.93 8.13 26.58
CA MET A 338 -1.80 6.68 26.84
C MET A 338 -1.41 6.37 28.29
N LEU A 339 -0.51 7.16 28.89
CA LEU A 339 -0.11 7.02 30.29
C LEU A 339 -1.28 7.30 31.25
N GLY A 340 -2.08 8.34 31.01
CA GLY A 340 -3.28 8.63 31.80
C GLY A 340 -4.32 7.53 31.75
N ILE A 341 -4.50 6.92 30.57
CA ILE A 341 -5.37 5.75 30.37
C ILE A 341 -4.80 4.53 31.12
N ALA A 342 -3.50 4.25 30.95
CA ALA A 342 -2.82 3.14 31.62
C ALA A 342 -2.86 3.25 33.15
N HIS A 343 -2.65 4.45 33.69
CA HIS A 343 -2.75 4.71 35.13
C HIS A 343 -4.17 4.41 35.65
N THR A 344 -5.20 4.82 34.89
CA THR A 344 -6.59 4.51 35.26
C THR A 344 -6.86 3.01 35.22
N LEU A 345 -6.40 2.30 34.19
CA LEU A 345 -6.51 0.84 34.13
C LEU A 345 -5.89 0.17 35.36
N TYR A 346 -4.73 0.66 35.80
CA TYR A 346 -4.04 0.12 36.95
C TYR A 346 -4.77 0.40 38.28
N VAL A 347 -5.13 1.66 38.55
CA VAL A 347 -5.79 2.06 39.81
C VAL A 347 -7.19 1.43 39.95
N GLU A 348 -7.91 1.25 38.85
CA GLU A 348 -9.23 0.60 38.86
C GLU A 348 -9.15 -0.94 38.80
N GLY A 349 -7.94 -1.53 38.76
CA GLY A 349 -7.76 -2.98 38.69
C GLY A 349 -8.29 -3.63 37.41
N LEU A 350 -8.31 -2.87 36.31
CA LEU A 350 -8.80 -3.29 34.99
C LEU A 350 -7.70 -3.91 34.11
N HIS A 351 -6.44 -3.89 34.56
CA HIS A 351 -5.33 -4.56 33.86
C HIS A 351 -5.27 -6.06 34.16
N ASN A 352 -4.75 -6.85 33.22
CA ASN A 352 -4.60 -8.29 33.45
C ASN A 352 -3.21 -8.67 33.97
N GLN A 353 -3.09 -8.81 35.29
CA GLN A 353 -1.83 -9.20 35.92
C GLN A 353 -1.30 -10.56 35.44
N LYS A 354 -2.16 -11.54 35.17
CA LYS A 354 -1.73 -12.88 34.75
C LYS A 354 -1.03 -12.86 33.39
N PHE A 355 -1.50 -12.03 32.46
CA PHE A 355 -0.85 -11.87 31.17
C PHE A 355 0.47 -11.13 31.26
N LEU A 356 0.49 -10.01 32.00
CA LEU A 356 1.70 -9.24 32.21
C LEU A 356 2.81 -10.13 32.80
N ASN A 357 2.47 -10.96 33.79
CA ASN A 357 3.42 -11.89 34.40
C ASN A 357 3.91 -13.00 33.44
N ARG A 358 3.08 -13.43 32.48
CA ARG A 358 3.37 -14.59 31.61
C ARG A 358 4.03 -14.20 30.29
N PHE A 359 3.64 -13.06 29.72
CA PHE A 359 3.96 -12.70 28.33
C PHE A 359 4.73 -11.38 28.21
N THR A 360 5.05 -10.72 29.32
CA THR A 360 5.82 -9.46 29.31
C THR A 360 6.97 -9.52 30.31
N THR A 361 7.90 -8.57 30.19
CA THR A 361 9.00 -8.34 31.14
C THR A 361 9.13 -6.85 31.43
N GLY A 362 9.56 -6.50 32.64
CA GLY A 362 9.81 -5.11 33.05
C GLY A 362 8.59 -4.30 33.48
N PHE A 363 7.40 -4.90 33.63
CA PHE A 363 6.21 -4.21 34.14
C PHE A 363 6.41 -3.72 35.59
N ASP A 364 7.13 -4.48 36.40
CA ASP A 364 7.58 -4.13 37.75
C ASP A 364 8.47 -2.88 37.79
N LYS A 365 9.23 -2.61 36.72
CA LYS A 365 10.07 -1.41 36.57
C LYS A 365 9.27 -0.22 36.02
N PHE A 366 8.29 -0.48 35.17
CA PHE A 366 7.41 0.54 34.61
C PHE A 366 6.43 1.09 35.64
N LEU A 367 5.93 0.24 36.54
CA LEU A 367 4.88 0.59 37.48
C LEU A 367 5.25 1.75 38.43
N PRO A 368 6.46 1.81 39.04
CA PRO A 368 6.90 2.95 39.83
C PRO A 368 6.85 4.29 39.10
N TYR A 369 7.18 4.29 37.80
CA TYR A 369 7.08 5.48 36.95
C TYR A 369 5.63 5.89 36.69
N LEU A 370 4.75 4.91 36.42
CA LEU A 370 3.33 5.17 36.19
C LEU A 370 2.66 5.75 37.45
N GLN A 371 2.96 5.18 38.62
CA GLN A 371 2.45 5.63 39.92
C GLN A 371 3.12 6.91 40.43
N GLY A 372 4.23 7.33 39.82
CA GLY A 372 5.01 8.50 40.26
C GLY A 372 5.87 8.26 41.49
N THR A 373 6.06 7.02 41.94
CA THR A 373 6.92 6.72 43.09
C THR A 373 8.41 6.83 42.75
N SER A 374 8.78 6.71 41.47
CA SER A 374 10.18 6.89 41.03
C SER A 374 10.56 8.33 40.68
N ASP A 375 9.60 9.20 40.36
CA ASP A 375 9.85 10.56 39.86
C ASP A 375 9.00 11.66 40.51
N GLY A 376 8.18 11.32 41.51
CA GLY A 376 7.31 12.23 42.24
C GLY A 376 6.05 12.68 41.48
N THR A 377 5.80 12.20 40.27
CA THR A 377 4.68 12.67 39.43
C THR A 377 3.79 11.50 38.99
N PRO A 378 2.69 11.20 39.70
CA PRO A 378 1.75 10.18 39.27
C PRO A 378 1.15 10.53 37.92
N LYS A 379 1.15 9.59 36.96
CA LYS A 379 0.68 9.83 35.58
C LYS A 379 -0.84 9.74 35.48
N THR A 380 -1.55 10.46 36.34
CA THR A 380 -3.02 10.40 36.44
C THR A 380 -3.72 10.89 35.18
N ALA A 381 -5.01 10.60 35.05
CA ALA A 381 -5.85 11.16 34.00
C ALA A 381 -5.86 12.71 34.04
N ASP A 382 -5.82 13.34 35.22
CA ASP A 382 -5.77 14.80 35.37
C ASP A 382 -4.44 15.38 34.89
N TRP A 383 -3.33 14.71 35.20
CA TRP A 383 -2.01 15.05 34.66
C TRP A 383 -1.99 14.98 33.13
N ALA A 384 -2.52 13.88 32.57
CA ALA A 384 -2.57 13.68 31.13
C ALA A 384 -3.47 14.70 30.44
N ALA A 385 -4.63 15.02 31.02
CA ALA A 385 -5.60 15.98 30.50
C ALA A 385 -5.00 17.39 30.33
N ASN A 386 -4.20 17.84 31.30
CA ASN A 386 -3.51 19.13 31.23
C ASN A 386 -2.54 19.21 30.05
N ILE A 387 -1.93 18.08 29.68
CA ILE A 387 -0.97 17.99 28.59
C ILE A 387 -1.70 17.83 27.25
N CYS A 388 -2.53 16.79 27.10
CA CYS A 388 -3.13 16.44 25.82
C CYS A 388 -4.38 17.22 25.46
N GLY A 389 -5.01 17.91 26.41
CA GLY A 389 -6.22 18.71 26.18
C GLY A 389 -7.52 17.92 26.11
N ILE A 390 -7.50 16.60 26.34
CA ILE A 390 -8.69 15.76 26.48
C ILE A 390 -9.07 15.70 27.97
N SER A 391 -10.36 15.82 28.29
CA SER A 391 -10.81 15.85 29.70
C SER A 391 -10.42 14.58 30.47
N ALA A 392 -10.10 14.72 31.76
CA ALA A 392 -9.72 13.60 32.60
C ALA A 392 -10.83 12.53 32.68
N ASP A 393 -12.10 12.94 32.70
CA ASP A 393 -13.24 12.03 32.70
C ASP A 393 -13.34 11.24 31.40
N THR A 394 -13.07 11.87 30.26
CA THR A 394 -12.95 11.16 28.98
C THR A 394 -11.82 10.13 29.03
N LEU A 395 -10.65 10.47 29.56
CA LEU A 395 -9.52 9.52 29.65
C LEU A 395 -9.85 8.32 30.56
N ARG A 396 -10.56 8.55 31.67
CA ARG A 396 -11.03 7.47 32.55
C ARG A 396 -12.09 6.60 31.87
N ASP A 397 -13.03 7.22 31.16
CA ASP A 397 -14.04 6.51 30.35
C ASP A 397 -13.39 5.64 29.27
N LEU A 398 -12.38 6.16 28.57
CA LEU A 398 -11.62 5.40 27.57
C LEU A 398 -10.96 4.16 28.17
N ALA A 399 -10.31 4.28 29.34
CA ALA A 399 -9.73 3.13 30.04
C ALA A 399 -10.78 2.04 30.30
N ARG A 400 -11.94 2.43 30.85
CA ARG A 400 -13.05 1.51 31.14
C ARG A 400 -13.64 0.88 29.87
N ARG A 401 -13.80 1.67 28.81
CA ARG A 401 -14.30 1.18 27.51
C ARG A 401 -13.33 0.21 26.86
N PHE A 402 -12.04 0.50 26.88
CA PHE A 402 -11.02 -0.36 26.28
C PHE A 402 -10.96 -1.70 27.02
N ALA A 403 -11.05 -1.70 28.36
CA ALA A 403 -11.05 -2.91 29.17
C ALA A 403 -12.35 -3.73 29.02
N LYS A 404 -13.51 -3.06 28.95
CA LYS A 404 -14.84 -3.70 28.86
C LYS A 404 -15.10 -4.36 27.50
N ASN A 405 -14.54 -3.83 26.42
CA ASN A 405 -14.84 -4.28 25.05
C ASN A 405 -13.67 -5.06 24.45
N ARG A 406 -13.97 -5.91 23.45
CA ARG A 406 -12.96 -6.40 22.52
C ARG A 406 -12.49 -5.24 21.63
N THR A 407 -11.27 -4.78 21.89
CA THR A 407 -10.71 -3.52 21.43
C THR A 407 -9.47 -3.76 20.55
N MET A 408 -9.47 -3.16 19.36
CA MET A 408 -8.32 -3.11 18.45
C MET A 408 -7.73 -1.71 18.41
N LEU A 409 -6.45 -1.58 18.78
CA LEU A 409 -5.69 -0.32 18.74
C LEU A 409 -4.91 -0.22 17.42
N ALA A 410 -5.44 0.54 16.45
CA ALA A 410 -4.80 0.77 15.17
C ALA A 410 -4.02 2.08 15.15
N LEU A 411 -2.68 2.02 15.14
CA LEU A 411 -1.82 3.21 15.20
C LEU A 411 -1.23 3.55 13.82
N GLY A 412 -1.25 4.84 13.46
CA GLY A 412 -0.65 5.34 12.23
C GLY A 412 0.75 5.94 12.40
N TYR A 413 1.53 5.96 11.32
CA TYR A 413 2.96 6.35 11.35
C TYR A 413 3.25 7.84 11.49
N SER A 414 2.25 8.72 11.41
CA SER A 414 2.45 10.15 11.70
C SER A 414 2.99 10.34 13.11
N THR A 415 2.48 9.55 14.05
CA THR A 415 2.78 9.63 15.50
C THR A 415 4.24 9.35 15.86
N GLN A 416 5.05 8.75 14.98
CA GLN A 416 6.47 8.54 15.23
C GLN A 416 7.41 9.42 14.39
N ARG A 417 6.88 10.22 13.44
CA ARG A 417 7.70 11.17 12.66
C ARG A 417 7.81 12.51 13.38
N GLN A 418 8.26 12.43 14.62
CA GLN A 418 8.39 13.54 15.55
C GLN A 418 9.54 13.27 16.51
N GLN A 419 9.96 14.29 17.26
CA GLN A 419 10.94 14.11 18.33
C GLN A 419 10.43 13.07 19.33
N PHE A 420 11.29 12.12 19.72
CA PHE A 420 10.95 11.00 20.61
C PHE A 420 9.87 10.06 20.06
N GLY A 421 9.80 9.91 18.73
CA GLY A 421 8.80 9.09 18.05
C GLY A 421 8.78 7.61 18.44
N GLU A 422 9.89 7.08 18.97
CA GLU A 422 10.03 5.70 19.47
C GLU A 422 9.03 5.43 20.60
N GLN A 423 8.73 6.45 21.40
CA GLN A 423 7.95 6.32 22.63
C GLN A 423 6.47 5.97 22.35
N VAL A 424 5.91 6.45 21.23
CA VAL A 424 4.47 6.28 20.97
C VAL A 424 4.12 4.82 20.69
N HIS A 425 4.91 4.14 19.85
CA HIS A 425 4.67 2.74 19.51
C HIS A 425 4.95 1.85 20.72
N TRP A 426 6.02 2.14 21.46
CA TRP A 426 6.34 1.42 22.69
C TRP A 426 5.22 1.54 23.72
N MET A 427 4.75 2.75 24.00
CA MET A 427 3.67 2.99 24.97
C MET A 427 2.33 2.38 24.51
N LEU A 428 2.03 2.39 23.21
CA LEU A 428 0.83 1.72 22.67
C LEU A 428 0.86 0.21 22.95
N ILE A 429 2.00 -0.45 22.73
CA ILE A 429 2.14 -1.89 23.00
C ILE A 429 2.07 -2.17 24.50
N THR A 430 2.64 -1.30 25.34
CA THR A 430 2.48 -1.39 26.80
C THR A 430 1.01 -1.30 27.20
N LEU A 431 0.26 -0.33 26.65
CA LEU A 431 -1.17 -0.19 26.89
C LEU A 431 -1.96 -1.42 26.41
N ALA A 432 -1.68 -1.91 25.21
CA ALA A 432 -2.31 -3.11 24.65
C ALA A 432 -2.03 -4.36 25.51
N SER A 433 -0.83 -4.45 26.09
CA SER A 433 -0.44 -5.53 27.00
C SER A 433 -1.20 -5.48 28.32
N MET A 434 -1.44 -4.28 28.87
CA MET A 434 -2.27 -4.11 30.07
C MET A 434 -3.73 -4.54 29.84
N LEU A 435 -4.28 -4.30 28.65
CA LEU A 435 -5.66 -4.65 28.26
C LEU A 435 -5.90 -6.14 28.02
N TRP A 436 -4.84 -6.94 27.79
CA TRP A 436 -4.91 -8.40 27.61
C TRP A 436 -5.62 -8.91 26.36
N GLN A 437 -5.49 -8.24 25.23
CA GLN A 437 -6.23 -8.64 24.02
C GLN A 437 -5.33 -9.01 22.85
N ILE A 438 -4.02 -8.93 23.03
CA ILE A 438 -3.01 -9.33 22.03
C ILE A 438 -3.16 -10.84 21.75
N GLY A 439 -3.33 -11.17 20.46
CA GLY A 439 -3.47 -12.55 19.99
C GLY A 439 -4.90 -13.09 19.97
N LEU A 440 -5.89 -12.33 20.45
CA LEU A 440 -7.29 -12.76 20.40
C LEU A 440 -8.01 -12.17 19.15
N PRO A 441 -9.03 -12.88 18.59
CA PRO A 441 -9.83 -12.35 17.48
C PRO A 441 -10.42 -10.96 17.78
N GLY A 442 -10.25 -10.01 16.88
CA GLY A 442 -10.73 -8.63 17.03
C GLY A 442 -10.01 -7.78 18.09
N GLY A 443 -8.94 -8.27 18.72
CA GLY A 443 -8.28 -7.61 19.86
C GLY A 443 -6.79 -7.38 19.66
N GLY A 444 -6.23 -6.48 20.47
CA GLY A 444 -4.80 -6.19 20.51
C GLY A 444 -4.47 -4.87 19.81
N TYR A 445 -3.39 -4.86 19.03
CA TYR A 445 -2.96 -3.70 18.26
C TYR A 445 -2.67 -4.08 16.80
N GLY A 446 -2.67 -3.09 15.92
CA GLY A 446 -2.21 -3.25 14.54
C GLY A 446 -1.57 -1.96 14.03
N LEU A 447 -0.40 -2.09 13.41
CA LEU A 447 0.41 -0.94 13.01
C LEU A 447 0.32 -0.62 11.51
N SER A 448 -0.28 -1.50 10.69
CA SER A 448 -0.22 -1.42 9.23
C SER A 448 -1.57 -1.19 8.52
N TYR A 449 -2.69 -1.02 9.25
CA TYR A 449 -4.03 -0.84 8.64
C TYR A 449 -4.13 0.32 7.63
N ARG A 450 -3.24 1.31 7.71
CA ARG A 450 -3.16 2.47 6.82
C ARG A 450 -2.15 2.35 5.68
N TYR A 451 -1.42 1.24 5.58
CA TYR A 451 -0.32 1.05 4.63
C TYR A 451 -0.63 -0.12 3.70
N SER A 452 -0.57 0.11 2.38
CA SER A 452 -0.68 -0.94 1.35
C SER A 452 -1.86 -1.92 1.56
N SER A 453 -3.04 -1.40 1.90
CA SER A 453 -4.24 -2.20 2.20
C SER A 453 -4.13 -3.13 3.42
N GLY A 454 -3.33 -2.80 4.45
CA GLY A 454 -3.18 -3.64 5.65
C GLY A 454 -4.53 -4.08 6.24
N GLY A 455 -4.60 -5.36 6.65
CA GLY A 455 -5.85 -6.02 7.04
C GLY A 455 -6.62 -6.67 5.87
N ALA A 456 -6.25 -6.41 4.61
CA ALA A 456 -6.72 -7.23 3.49
C ALA A 456 -6.04 -8.62 3.54
N PRO A 457 -6.75 -9.73 3.26
CA PRO A 457 -6.16 -11.06 3.30
C PRO A 457 -4.95 -11.21 2.37
N THR A 458 -3.90 -11.89 2.85
CA THR A 458 -2.74 -12.22 2.01
C THR A 458 -3.17 -13.17 0.90
N HIS A 459 -2.72 -12.92 -0.33
CA HIS A 459 -2.99 -13.78 -1.48
C HIS A 459 -2.19 -15.10 -1.38
N THR A 460 -2.79 -16.19 -1.86
CA THR A 460 -2.15 -17.51 -1.97
C THR A 460 -1.37 -17.69 -3.28
N THR A 461 -1.31 -16.66 -4.12
CA THR A 461 -0.65 -16.73 -5.43
C THR A 461 0.88 -16.69 -5.31
N PRO A 462 1.62 -17.32 -6.24
CA PRO A 462 3.09 -17.29 -6.25
C PRO A 462 3.64 -15.86 -6.32
N ILE A 463 4.69 -15.58 -5.53
CA ILE A 463 5.40 -14.30 -5.59
C ILE A 463 6.48 -14.38 -6.68
N LEU A 464 6.32 -13.56 -7.72
CA LEU A 464 7.38 -13.39 -8.73
C LEU A 464 8.62 -12.73 -8.11
N LYS A 465 9.77 -13.38 -8.26
CA LYS A 465 11.07 -12.85 -7.82
C LYS A 465 11.40 -11.58 -8.62
N ALA A 466 11.85 -10.54 -7.92
CA ALA A 466 12.32 -9.31 -8.54
C ALA A 466 13.78 -9.46 -8.99
N ILE A 467 14.24 -8.58 -9.88
CA ILE A 467 15.68 -8.38 -10.08
C ILE A 467 16.33 -7.97 -8.75
N ASP A 468 17.55 -8.44 -8.51
CA ASP A 468 18.36 -8.08 -7.35
C ASP A 468 19.55 -7.19 -7.74
N ASP A 469 20.18 -6.59 -6.74
CA ASP A 469 21.37 -5.74 -6.91
C ASP A 469 22.69 -6.53 -6.76
N ALA A 470 22.63 -7.86 -6.72
CA ALA A 470 23.82 -8.69 -6.69
C ALA A 470 24.63 -8.52 -7.98
N SER A 471 25.95 -8.52 -7.89
CA SER A 471 26.85 -8.45 -9.05
C SER A 471 26.78 -9.70 -9.95
N GLY A 472 26.05 -10.74 -9.55
CA GLY A 472 26.01 -12.03 -10.25
C GLY A 472 27.27 -12.88 -10.02
N GLN A 473 28.26 -12.38 -9.29
CA GLN A 473 29.34 -13.22 -8.76
C GLN A 473 28.75 -14.01 -7.58
N SER A 474 28.71 -15.34 -7.71
CA SER A 474 28.40 -16.21 -6.59
C SER A 474 29.32 -15.84 -5.42
N GLN A 475 28.77 -15.37 -4.31
CA GLN A 475 29.46 -15.49 -3.05
C GLN A 475 29.56 -16.99 -2.79
N ALA A 476 30.72 -17.57 -3.14
CA ALA A 476 31.13 -18.82 -2.54
C ALA A 476 31.02 -18.61 -1.03
N GLN A 477 30.26 -19.50 -0.41
CA GLN A 477 29.93 -19.52 1.01
C GLN A 477 31.14 -19.09 1.85
N ALA A 478 31.03 -17.94 2.52
CA ALA A 478 31.83 -17.69 3.71
C ALA A 478 31.00 -18.20 4.89
N VAL A 479 31.55 -19.24 5.52
CA VAL A 479 31.05 -19.98 6.70
C VAL A 479 30.73 -19.05 7.86
#